data_AF-A0A2T9JJD2-F1
#
_entry.id   AF-A0A2T9JJD2-F1
#
_cell.length_a   1.000
_cell.length_b   1.000
_cell.length_c   1.000
_cell.angle_alpha   90.00
_cell.angle_beta   90.00
_cell.angle_gamma   90.00
#
_symmetry.space_group_name_H-M   'P 1'
#
loop_
_entity.id
_entity.type
_entity.pdbx_description
1 polymer ?
#
loop_
_entity_poly.entity_id
_entity_poly.type
_entity_poly.pdbx_seq_one_letter_code
_entity_poly.pdbx_strand_id
1 'polypeptide(L)'
;MTIRVFGIAALAGGALIAAASPSLAQSQTQSISTFVILSGEAPTGEQTARRFAPLWRQTAVGMEAARLEEKTATGADGLPAGTPMFAVRSSRGWAYCAAPPVQAEKTEWWRAKAFTCFEDHDGDGAFDHAAVADKPFLDSPLTIYLDREVEPLPRPVRYARVPRQDGPAMGFGVNWGRHPDQPGPDGAPAAHLVFQSVFLRGDGVETIVGKGSNTHLLLSPGQTAQVKFNGALITVLGITPGGDLRYRVDKPLPTQVMTLEATHPSLPPPLTQIYAR
;
A
#
# COMPACT_ATOMS: atom_id res chain seq x y z
N MET A 1 -60.79 69.02 4.12
CA MET A 1 -60.56 69.84 2.92
C MET A 1 -59.06 70.10 2.83
N THR A 2 -58.54 70.09 1.61
CA THR A 2 -57.16 70.36 1.19
C THR A 2 -56.17 69.19 1.25
N ILE A 3 -55.49 69.07 0.11
CA ILE A 3 -54.73 67.97 -0.48
C ILE A 3 -53.28 68.47 -0.67
N ARG A 4 -52.32 67.54 -0.73
CA ARG A 4 -51.12 67.48 -1.61
C ARG A 4 -49.79 67.42 -0.86
N VAL A 5 -49.08 66.29 -0.91
CA VAL A 5 -48.12 65.72 -1.92
C VAL A 5 -46.68 66.25 -1.76
N PHE A 6 -45.73 65.29 -1.83
CA PHE A 6 -44.33 65.33 -2.29
C PHE A 6 -43.19 65.35 -1.24
N GLY A 7 -42.20 64.49 -1.49
CA GLY A 7 -40.88 64.46 -0.84
C GLY A 7 -40.37 63.03 -0.61
N ILE A 8 -39.96 62.31 -1.67
CA ILE A 8 -38.55 62.08 -2.06
C ILE A 8 -37.72 61.29 -1.03
N ALA A 9 -37.48 60.03 -1.41
CA ALA A 9 -36.29 59.18 -1.28
C ALA A 9 -35.31 59.35 -0.08
N ALA A 10 -35.09 58.23 0.61
CA ALA A 10 -33.77 57.89 1.16
C ALA A 10 -33.46 56.42 0.84
N LEU A 11 -32.57 56.24 -0.14
CA LEU A 11 -31.73 55.05 -0.32
C LEU A 11 -30.74 54.97 0.85
N ALA A 12 -30.63 53.79 1.47
CA ALA A 12 -29.37 53.10 1.79
C ALA A 12 -29.54 52.16 2.98
N GLY A 13 -29.04 50.93 2.85
CA GLY A 13 -28.45 50.21 3.97
C GLY A 13 -28.81 48.74 4.13
N GLY A 14 -27.91 47.87 3.65
CA GLY A 14 -27.67 46.52 4.18
C GLY A 14 -28.73 45.46 3.82
N ALA A 15 -28.42 44.23 3.46
CA ALA A 15 -27.20 43.47 3.65
C ALA A 15 -26.99 42.56 2.43
N LEU A 16 -25.75 42.50 1.96
CA LEU A 16 -25.26 41.40 1.13
C LEU A 16 -25.51 40.11 1.88
N ILE A 17 -26.46 39.30 1.40
CA ILE A 17 -26.52 37.88 1.70
C ILE A 17 -25.34 37.25 0.96
N ALA A 18 -24.15 37.33 1.58
CA ALA A 18 -23.07 36.45 1.23
C ALA A 18 -23.51 35.06 1.67
N ALA A 19 -24.04 34.30 0.71
CA ALA A 19 -24.17 32.86 0.83
C ALA A 19 -22.77 32.32 1.13
N ALA A 20 -22.48 32.12 2.41
CA ALA A 20 -21.47 31.18 2.83
C ALA A 20 -22.01 29.82 2.41
N SER A 21 -21.74 29.43 1.16
CA SER A 21 -21.70 28.03 0.81
C SER A 21 -20.88 27.37 1.91
N PRO A 22 -21.41 26.39 2.67
CA PRO A 22 -20.51 25.51 3.37
C PRO A 22 -19.73 24.86 2.23
N SER A 23 -18.52 25.36 2.01
CA SER A 23 -17.45 24.54 1.47
C SER A 23 -17.53 23.29 2.31
N LEU A 24 -18.15 22.25 1.73
CA LEU A 24 -18.00 20.89 2.18
C LEU A 24 -16.49 20.76 2.31
N ALA A 25 -16.03 20.86 3.55
CA ALA A 25 -14.72 20.41 3.96
C ALA A 25 -14.79 18.91 3.71
N GLN A 26 -14.60 18.58 2.44
CA GLN A 26 -14.34 17.25 1.92
C GLN A 26 -13.02 16.92 2.59
N SER A 27 -13.13 16.46 3.84
CA SER A 27 -12.02 15.99 4.63
C SER A 27 -11.49 14.85 3.80
N GLN A 28 -10.42 15.16 3.05
CA GLN A 28 -9.65 14.21 2.29
C GLN A 28 -9.09 13.26 3.32
N THR A 29 -9.80 12.17 3.59
CA THR A 29 -9.27 11.07 4.39
C THR A 29 -8.20 10.42 3.52
N GLN A 30 -7.00 11.01 3.52
CA GLN A 30 -5.81 10.37 2.99
C GLN A 30 -5.71 9.04 3.73
N SER A 31 -5.98 7.97 3.00
CA SER A 31 -5.89 6.65 3.60
C SER A 31 -4.43 6.24 3.51
N ILE A 32 -3.86 6.15 4.70
CA ILE A 32 -2.45 5.88 4.93
C ILE A 32 -2.36 4.41 5.30
N SER A 33 -1.69 3.65 4.45
CA SER A 33 -1.63 2.19 4.60
C SER A 33 -0.24 1.81 5.00
N THR A 34 -0.07 1.15 6.14
CA THR A 34 1.26 0.95 6.73
C THR A 34 1.53 -0.53 6.95
N PHE A 35 2.68 -1.00 6.47
CA PHE A 35 3.15 -2.37 6.66
C PHE A 35 4.64 -2.37 7.00
N VAL A 36 5.12 -3.50 7.51
CA VAL A 36 6.53 -3.70 7.84
C VAL A 36 7.13 -4.66 6.82
N ILE A 37 8.20 -4.24 6.17
CA ILE A 37 9.08 -5.14 5.44
C ILE A 37 10.07 -5.69 6.45
N LEU A 38 10.10 -7.01 6.59
CA LEU A 38 11.08 -7.72 7.39
C LEU A 38 12.34 -7.92 6.55
N SER A 39 13.50 -7.65 7.15
CA SER A 39 14.76 -8.05 6.55
C SER A 39 14.76 -9.55 6.29
N GLY A 40 15.15 -9.93 5.08
CA GLY A 40 15.37 -11.31 4.67
C GLY A 40 16.73 -11.46 3.99
N GLU A 41 17.15 -12.70 3.80
CA GLU A 41 18.39 -13.03 3.12
C GLU A 41 18.32 -12.63 1.64
N ALA A 42 19.36 -11.94 1.18
CA ALA A 42 19.56 -11.67 -0.23
C ALA A 42 20.22 -12.87 -0.92
N PRO A 43 19.95 -13.10 -2.22
CA PRO A 43 20.75 -14.04 -2.98
C PRO A 43 22.21 -13.60 -2.99
N THR A 44 23.11 -14.56 -2.74
CA THR A 44 24.55 -14.31 -2.73
C THR A 44 25.15 -14.38 -4.12
N GLY A 45 26.15 -13.54 -4.41
CA GLY A 45 26.88 -13.57 -5.67
C GLY A 45 26.11 -12.98 -6.85
N GLU A 46 26.61 -13.23 -8.06
CA GLU A 46 25.99 -12.77 -9.29
C GLU A 46 24.72 -13.58 -9.61
N GLN A 47 23.68 -12.87 -10.02
CA GLN A 47 22.36 -13.38 -10.35
C GLN A 47 21.94 -12.89 -11.73
N THR A 48 21.00 -13.61 -12.34
CA THR A 48 20.34 -13.20 -13.59
C THR A 48 18.83 -13.22 -13.41
N ALA A 49 18.14 -12.18 -13.85
CA ALA A 49 16.68 -12.08 -13.75
C ALA A 49 16.06 -11.65 -15.08
N ARG A 50 15.00 -12.36 -15.48
CA ARG A 50 14.15 -11.96 -16.60
C ARG A 50 13.44 -10.64 -16.31
N ARG A 51 13.03 -9.93 -17.36
CA ARG A 51 12.22 -8.73 -17.23
C ARG A 51 10.99 -9.00 -16.36
N PHE A 52 10.73 -8.10 -15.41
CA PHE A 52 9.66 -8.13 -14.41
C PHE A 52 9.71 -9.30 -13.41
N ALA A 53 10.73 -10.17 -13.47
CA ALA A 53 10.98 -11.13 -12.41
C ALA A 53 11.46 -10.39 -11.15
N PRO A 54 11.08 -10.86 -9.96
CA PRO A 54 11.62 -10.33 -8.72
C PRO A 54 13.12 -10.62 -8.63
N LEU A 55 13.90 -9.60 -8.27
CA LEU A 55 15.34 -9.66 -8.07
C LEU A 55 15.70 -10.36 -6.75
N TRP A 56 14.86 -10.22 -5.73
CA TRP A 56 14.92 -11.05 -4.53
C TRP A 56 13.57 -10.99 -3.81
N ARG A 57 13.41 -11.84 -2.81
CA ARG A 57 12.18 -11.98 -2.02
C ARG A 57 12.47 -11.69 -0.56
N GLN A 58 11.61 -10.90 0.05
CA GLN A 58 11.52 -10.64 1.48
C GLN A 58 10.07 -10.81 1.93
N THR A 59 9.82 -10.63 3.22
CA THR A 59 8.50 -10.78 3.81
C THR A 59 7.96 -9.43 4.23
N ALA A 60 6.72 -9.11 3.84
CA ALA A 60 5.95 -8.01 4.38
C ALA A 60 4.86 -8.53 5.32
N VAL A 61 4.63 -7.83 6.42
CA VAL A 61 3.62 -8.15 7.44
C VAL A 61 2.88 -6.88 7.88
N GLY A 62 1.72 -7.04 8.50
CA GLY A 62 1.01 -5.94 9.14
C GLY A 62 1.81 -5.30 10.29
N MET A 63 1.42 -4.09 10.69
CA MET A 63 2.06 -3.39 11.82
C MET A 63 1.85 -4.11 13.15
N GLU A 64 0.64 -4.64 13.34
CA GLU A 64 0.27 -5.51 14.45
C GLU A 64 -0.40 -6.77 13.89
N ALA A 65 -0.39 -7.83 14.70
CA ALA A 65 -1.02 -9.10 14.38
C ALA A 65 -1.81 -9.61 15.58
N ALA A 66 -2.86 -10.36 15.28
CA ALA A 66 -3.67 -11.02 16.29
C ALA A 66 -4.12 -12.40 15.82
N ARG A 67 -4.69 -13.16 16.75
CA ARG A 67 -5.31 -14.44 16.48
C ARG A 67 -6.64 -14.53 17.20
N LEU A 68 -7.67 -15.01 16.51
CA LEU A 68 -8.96 -15.29 17.16
C LEU A 68 -8.77 -16.40 18.19
N GLU A 69 -9.26 -16.22 19.41
CA GLU A 69 -9.28 -17.28 20.42
C GLU A 69 -10.56 -18.11 20.34
N GLU A 70 -11.61 -17.53 19.76
CA GLU A 70 -12.93 -18.15 19.64
C GLU A 70 -13.48 -18.03 18.21
N LYS A 71 -14.45 -18.89 17.89
CA LYS A 71 -15.19 -18.80 16.62
C LYS A 71 -16.08 -17.54 16.62
N THR A 72 -16.05 -16.76 15.53
CA THR A 72 -16.95 -15.61 15.35
C THR A 72 -18.32 -16.05 14.80
N ALA A 73 -19.35 -15.26 15.06
CA ALA A 73 -20.70 -15.44 14.51
C ALA A 73 -20.99 -14.44 13.38
N THR A 74 -20.01 -14.14 12.55
CA THR A 74 -20.13 -13.18 11.42
C THR A 74 -20.37 -13.90 10.10
N GLY A 75 -21.41 -13.50 9.35
CA GLY A 75 -21.77 -14.13 8.07
C GLY A 75 -22.34 -15.55 8.22
N ALA A 76 -22.42 -16.31 7.12
CA ALA A 76 -23.07 -17.62 7.09
C ALA A 76 -22.31 -18.71 7.88
N ASP A 77 -20.98 -18.65 7.94
CA ASP A 77 -20.15 -19.73 8.50
C ASP A 77 -19.31 -19.32 9.73
N GLY A 78 -19.12 -18.02 9.96
CA GLY A 78 -18.19 -17.50 10.97
C GLY A 78 -16.71 -17.80 10.65
N LEU A 79 -15.80 -17.16 11.36
CA LEU A 79 -14.37 -17.47 11.29
C LEU A 79 -13.97 -18.38 12.45
N PRO A 80 -13.18 -19.44 12.21
CA PRO A 80 -12.77 -20.35 13.28
C PRO A 80 -11.81 -19.69 14.28
N ALA A 81 -11.77 -20.24 15.49
CA ALA A 81 -10.69 -19.98 16.43
C ALA A 81 -9.34 -20.32 15.78
N GLY A 82 -8.30 -19.58 16.13
CA GLY A 82 -6.96 -19.72 15.57
C GLY A 82 -6.74 -18.94 14.26
N THR A 83 -7.77 -18.33 13.67
CA THR A 83 -7.62 -17.50 12.45
C THR A 83 -6.60 -16.38 12.67
N PRO A 84 -5.55 -16.29 11.83
CA PRO A 84 -4.57 -15.21 11.91
C PRO A 84 -5.14 -13.91 11.32
N MET A 85 -4.81 -12.79 11.96
CA MET A 85 -5.28 -11.46 11.60
C MET A 85 -4.11 -10.49 11.52
N PHE A 86 -4.25 -9.47 10.67
CA PHE A 86 -3.34 -8.33 10.62
C PHE A 86 -4.10 -7.05 10.94
N ALA A 87 -3.44 -6.12 11.62
CA ALA A 87 -4.08 -4.86 11.98
C ALA A 87 -3.96 -3.82 10.86
N VAL A 88 -5.04 -3.09 10.65
CA VAL A 88 -5.12 -1.87 9.84
C VAL A 88 -5.58 -0.71 10.70
N ARG A 89 -5.11 0.49 10.40
CA ARG A 89 -5.50 1.68 11.14
C ARG A 89 -6.89 2.13 10.72
N SER A 90 -7.82 2.25 11.66
CA SER A 90 -9.14 2.84 11.46
C SER A 90 -9.22 4.24 12.10
N SER A 91 -10.29 4.97 11.83
CA SER A 91 -10.56 6.25 12.51
C SER A 91 -10.80 6.09 14.02
N ARG A 92 -11.10 4.88 14.49
CA ARG A 92 -11.41 4.56 15.89
C ARG A 92 -10.27 3.85 16.62
N GLY A 93 -9.22 3.45 15.91
CA GLY A 93 -8.07 2.77 16.50
C GLY A 93 -7.49 1.72 15.56
N TRP A 94 -7.39 0.49 16.05
CA TRP A 94 -6.96 -0.66 15.26
C TRP A 94 -8.16 -1.54 14.93
N ALA A 95 -8.27 -1.91 13.66
CA ALA A 95 -9.14 -3.00 13.23
C ALA A 95 -8.26 -4.18 12.84
N TYR A 96 -8.64 -5.39 13.25
CA TYR A 96 -7.91 -6.61 12.94
C TYR A 96 -8.64 -7.37 11.84
N CYS A 97 -8.04 -7.41 10.66
CA CYS A 97 -8.61 -8.05 9.48
C CYS A 97 -8.16 -9.50 9.41
N ALA A 98 -9.13 -10.40 9.36
CA ALA A 98 -8.90 -11.82 9.23
C ALA A 98 -8.47 -12.16 7.81
N ALA A 99 -7.30 -12.79 7.68
CA ALA A 99 -6.94 -13.47 6.45
C ALA A 99 -7.86 -14.69 6.31
N PRO A 100 -8.68 -14.79 5.25
CA PRO A 100 -9.56 -15.93 5.09
C PRO A 100 -8.71 -17.21 4.99
N PRO A 101 -9.25 -18.36 5.44
CA PRO A 101 -8.54 -19.61 5.38
C PRO A 101 -8.09 -19.87 3.93
N VAL A 102 -6.78 -19.98 3.74
CA VAL A 102 -6.17 -20.37 2.48
C VAL A 102 -6.67 -21.78 2.20
N GLN A 103 -7.65 -21.92 1.30
CA GLN A 103 -7.95 -23.24 0.76
C GLN A 103 -6.65 -23.75 0.13
N ALA A 104 -6.30 -25.01 0.45
CA ALA A 104 -4.98 -25.62 0.21
C ALA A 104 -4.49 -25.57 -1.25
N GLU A 105 -5.31 -25.08 -2.19
CA GLU A 105 -4.95 -24.81 -3.56
C GLU A 105 -4.93 -23.30 -3.85
N LYS A 106 -3.70 -22.74 -3.84
CA LYS A 106 -3.24 -21.63 -4.69
C LYS A 106 -3.95 -20.27 -4.61
N THR A 107 -4.88 -20.06 -3.68
CA THR A 107 -5.41 -18.71 -3.47
C THR A 107 -4.57 -18.04 -2.39
N GLU A 108 -3.67 -17.16 -2.82
CA GLU A 108 -2.97 -16.27 -1.89
C GLU A 108 -4.03 -15.53 -1.07
N TRP A 109 -3.99 -15.63 0.26
CA TRP A 109 -5.06 -15.20 1.18
C TRP A 109 -5.59 -13.78 0.91
N TRP A 110 -4.75 -12.95 0.32
CA TRP A 110 -5.03 -11.58 0.00
C TRP A 110 -5.83 -11.33 -1.28
N ARG A 111 -5.99 -12.34 -2.14
CA ARG A 111 -6.90 -12.30 -3.30
C ARG A 111 -8.36 -12.50 -2.91
N ALA A 112 -8.64 -12.60 -1.61
CA ALA A 112 -9.99 -12.63 -1.10
C ALA A 112 -10.79 -11.44 -1.63
N LYS A 113 -12.04 -11.70 -2.02
CA LYS A 113 -12.94 -10.64 -2.50
C LYS A 113 -13.31 -9.65 -1.40
N ALA A 114 -13.28 -10.11 -0.16
CA ALA A 114 -13.56 -9.31 1.03
C ALA A 114 -12.83 -9.92 2.24
N PHE A 115 -12.58 -9.08 3.22
CA PHE A 115 -12.07 -9.44 4.53
C PHE A 115 -13.11 -9.09 5.58
N THR A 116 -13.10 -9.81 6.68
CA THR A 116 -13.83 -9.39 7.88
C THR A 116 -12.82 -8.78 8.84
N CYS A 117 -13.04 -7.52 9.20
CA CYS A 117 -12.20 -6.79 10.15
C CYS A 117 -12.97 -6.56 11.43
N PHE A 118 -12.29 -6.71 12.56
CA PHE A 118 -12.89 -6.64 13.88
C PHE A 118 -12.31 -5.47 14.68
N GLU A 119 -13.14 -4.78 15.45
CA GLU A 119 -12.71 -3.69 16.33
C GLU A 119 -13.01 -4.03 17.80
N ASP A 120 -12.05 -3.70 18.65
CA ASP A 120 -12.10 -3.75 20.12
C ASP A 120 -12.19 -2.29 20.57
N HIS A 121 -13.39 -1.83 20.94
CA HIS A 121 -13.67 -0.40 21.16
C HIS A 121 -13.30 0.06 22.56
N ASP A 122 -13.37 -0.83 23.55
CA ASP A 122 -13.09 -0.53 24.94
C ASP A 122 -11.71 -1.02 25.42
N GLY A 123 -11.00 -1.80 24.58
CA GLY A 123 -9.64 -2.26 24.82
C GLY A 123 -9.57 -3.45 25.77
N ASP A 124 -10.65 -4.22 25.93
CA ASP A 124 -10.75 -5.31 26.90
C ASP A 124 -10.17 -6.65 26.41
N GLY A 125 -9.70 -6.71 25.15
CA GLY A 125 -9.20 -7.93 24.54
C GLY A 125 -10.29 -8.79 23.88
N ALA A 126 -11.48 -8.24 23.69
CA ALA A 126 -12.54 -8.80 22.88
C ALA A 126 -12.96 -7.84 21.77
N PHE A 127 -13.36 -8.40 20.64
CA PHE A 127 -13.96 -7.62 19.57
C PHE A 127 -15.44 -7.43 19.85
N ASP A 128 -15.91 -6.19 19.74
CA ASP A 128 -17.31 -5.81 19.91
C ASP A 128 -18.01 -5.58 18.58
N HIS A 129 -17.23 -5.30 17.53
CA HIS A 129 -17.76 -4.94 16.23
C HIS A 129 -17.02 -5.66 15.10
N ALA A 130 -17.70 -5.79 13.97
CA ALA A 130 -17.14 -6.27 12.74
C ALA A 130 -17.54 -5.35 11.57
N ALA A 131 -16.64 -5.23 10.60
CA ALA A 131 -16.93 -4.64 9.30
C ALA A 131 -16.48 -5.62 8.22
N VAL A 132 -17.29 -5.71 7.17
CA VAL A 132 -16.82 -6.30 5.92
C VAL A 132 -16.05 -5.23 5.20
N ALA A 133 -14.82 -5.54 4.86
CA ALA A 133 -13.95 -4.67 4.13
C ALA A 133 -13.76 -5.23 2.73
N ASP A 134 -13.95 -4.39 1.72
CA ASP A 134 -13.80 -4.78 0.33
C ASP A 134 -12.34 -5.06 -0.03
N LYS A 135 -12.09 -5.44 -1.29
CA LYS A 135 -10.77 -5.84 -1.81
C LYS A 135 -9.64 -4.92 -1.33
N PRO A 136 -8.41 -5.45 -1.20
CA PRO A 136 -7.30 -4.63 -0.75
C PRO A 136 -7.07 -3.43 -1.68
N PHE A 137 -6.73 -2.26 -1.12
CA PHE A 137 -6.60 -1.01 -1.89
C PHE A 137 -5.49 -1.09 -2.93
N LEU A 138 -5.74 -0.66 -4.17
CA LEU A 138 -4.74 -0.70 -5.25
C LEU A 138 -4.10 -2.09 -5.38
N ASP A 139 -4.87 -3.15 -5.11
CA ASP A 139 -4.38 -4.53 -5.02
C ASP A 139 -3.22 -4.71 -4.01
N SER A 140 -3.08 -3.78 -3.05
CA SER A 140 -2.15 -3.82 -1.93
C SER A 140 -2.73 -4.61 -0.76
N PRO A 141 -2.22 -5.80 -0.51
CA PRO A 141 -2.90 -6.84 0.26
C PRO A 141 -2.88 -6.68 1.79
N LEU A 142 -2.00 -5.81 2.29
CA LEU A 142 -1.97 -5.37 3.69
C LEU A 142 -2.63 -4.00 3.85
N THR A 143 -3.39 -3.58 2.84
CA THR A 143 -4.13 -2.33 2.82
C THR A 143 -5.60 -2.62 2.59
N ILE A 144 -6.44 -2.26 3.54
CA ILE A 144 -7.87 -2.46 3.43
C ILE A 144 -8.59 -1.18 3.85
N TYR A 145 -9.64 -0.78 3.13
CA TYR A 145 -10.56 0.25 3.60
C TYR A 145 -11.68 -0.39 4.38
N LEU A 146 -11.95 0.18 5.54
CA LEU A 146 -13.22 0.00 6.22
C LEU A 146 -14.18 1.04 5.65
N ASP A 147 -14.70 0.76 4.46
CA ASP A 147 -15.65 1.62 3.75
C ASP A 147 -17.10 1.34 4.15
N ARG A 148 -17.36 0.21 4.78
CA ARG A 148 -18.69 -0.20 5.23
C ARG A 148 -18.98 0.15 6.68
N GLU A 149 -20.28 0.21 6.96
CA GLU A 149 -20.79 0.38 8.31
C GLU A 149 -20.28 -0.75 9.21
N VAL A 150 -19.77 -0.33 10.37
CA VAL A 150 -19.26 -1.23 11.40
C VAL A 150 -20.47 -1.73 12.19
N GLU A 151 -20.70 -3.04 12.16
CA GLU A 151 -21.85 -3.69 12.81
C GLU A 151 -21.45 -4.27 14.18
N PRO A 152 -22.31 -4.16 15.20
CA PRO A 152 -22.06 -4.79 16.48
C PRO A 152 -22.11 -6.32 16.36
N LEU A 153 -21.20 -7.00 17.04
CA LEU A 153 -21.22 -8.45 17.16
C LEU A 153 -22.35 -8.89 18.12
N PRO A 154 -23.00 -10.04 17.88
CA PRO A 154 -24.03 -10.55 18.80
C PRO A 154 -23.52 -10.83 20.22
N ARG A 155 -22.21 -11.06 20.36
CA ARG A 155 -21.48 -11.18 21.61
C ARG A 155 -20.01 -10.78 21.38
N PRO A 156 -19.30 -10.27 22.39
CA PRO A 156 -17.87 -10.03 22.27
C PRO A 156 -17.09 -11.32 21.93
N VAL A 157 -16.03 -11.20 21.15
CA VAL A 157 -15.18 -12.32 20.70
C VAL A 157 -13.73 -12.10 21.08
N ARG A 158 -13.17 -12.98 21.92
CA ARG A 158 -11.79 -12.85 22.39
C ARG A 158 -10.74 -13.03 21.31
N TYR A 159 -9.66 -12.27 21.44
CA TYR A 159 -8.48 -12.38 20.60
C TYR A 159 -7.18 -12.25 21.41
N ALA A 160 -6.12 -12.84 20.88
CA ALA A 160 -4.77 -12.65 21.41
C ALA A 160 -3.95 -11.79 20.44
N ARG A 161 -3.29 -10.74 20.95
CA ARG A 161 -2.22 -10.08 20.19
C ARG A 161 -1.03 -11.02 20.10
N VAL A 162 -0.44 -11.13 18.91
CA VAL A 162 0.71 -11.99 18.64
C VAL A 162 1.86 -11.16 18.05
N PRO A 163 3.11 -11.63 18.13
CA PRO A 163 4.20 -11.01 17.40
C PRO A 163 3.85 -10.82 15.91
N ARG A 164 4.19 -9.67 15.33
CA ARG A 164 3.83 -9.34 13.93
C ARG A 164 4.29 -10.39 12.91
N GLN A 165 5.41 -11.06 13.17
CA GLN A 165 5.92 -12.12 12.30
C GLN A 165 5.05 -13.39 12.28
N ASP A 166 4.17 -13.56 13.27
CA ASP A 166 3.26 -14.70 13.40
C ASP A 166 1.88 -14.42 12.78
N GLY A 167 1.68 -13.19 12.27
CA GLY A 167 0.48 -12.78 11.54
C GLY A 167 0.53 -13.15 10.05
N PRO A 168 -0.54 -12.80 9.30
CA PRO A 168 -0.56 -12.95 7.85
C PRO A 168 0.60 -12.20 7.18
N ALA A 169 1.29 -12.90 6.29
CA ALA A 169 2.52 -12.43 5.66
C ALA A 169 2.46 -12.52 4.13
N MET A 170 3.33 -11.76 3.47
CA MET A 170 3.43 -11.72 2.02
C MET A 170 4.85 -11.64 1.50
N GLY A 171 5.09 -12.18 0.30
CA GLY A 171 6.31 -11.85 -0.44
C GLY A 171 6.36 -10.38 -0.86
N PHE A 172 7.45 -9.70 -0.52
CA PHE A 172 7.80 -8.39 -1.02
C PHE A 172 9.10 -8.50 -1.82
N GLY A 173 9.28 -7.69 -2.84
CA GLY A 173 10.53 -7.66 -3.58
C GLY A 173 10.71 -6.40 -4.39
N VAL A 174 11.79 -6.40 -5.17
CA VAL A 174 12.04 -5.42 -6.21
C VAL A 174 12.07 -6.15 -7.53
N ASN A 175 11.32 -5.68 -8.52
CA ASN A 175 11.45 -6.15 -9.89
C ASN A 175 12.23 -5.12 -10.72
N TRP A 176 12.48 -5.47 -11.98
CA TRP A 176 13.01 -4.54 -12.95
C TRP A 176 12.25 -4.62 -14.26
N GLY A 177 12.22 -3.53 -15.01
CA GLY A 177 11.72 -3.45 -16.36
C GLY A 177 12.67 -2.65 -17.24
N ARG A 178 12.48 -2.74 -18.55
CA ARG A 178 13.08 -1.83 -19.52
C ARG A 178 12.02 -0.87 -20.01
N HIS A 179 12.31 0.43 -20.04
CA HIS A 179 11.46 1.40 -20.71
C HIS A 179 11.60 1.18 -22.23
N PRO A 180 10.53 0.86 -22.96
CA PRO A 180 10.62 0.49 -24.38
C PRO A 180 11.07 1.66 -25.27
N ASP A 181 10.73 2.89 -24.91
CA ASP A 181 10.78 4.04 -25.84
C ASP A 181 11.77 5.15 -25.47
N GLN A 182 12.78 4.87 -24.64
CA GLN A 182 13.79 5.89 -24.30
C GLN A 182 15.19 5.43 -24.73
N PRO A 183 15.71 5.96 -25.86
CA PRO A 183 17.11 5.80 -26.20
C PRO A 183 17.98 6.52 -25.17
N GLY A 184 19.26 6.15 -25.08
CA GLY A 184 20.19 6.84 -24.22
C GLY A 184 20.40 8.30 -24.63
N PRO A 185 21.05 9.10 -23.76
CA PRO A 185 21.66 10.35 -24.14
C PRO A 185 22.44 10.13 -25.44
N ASP A 186 22.30 11.08 -26.37
CA ASP A 186 23.01 11.09 -27.65
C ASP A 186 22.67 9.94 -28.61
N GLY A 187 21.51 9.29 -28.44
CA GLY A 187 21.06 8.21 -29.33
C GLY A 187 21.82 6.89 -29.14
N ALA A 188 22.64 6.79 -28.09
CA ALA A 188 23.34 5.56 -27.74
C ALA A 188 22.34 4.45 -27.35
N PRO A 189 22.68 3.17 -27.61
CA PRO A 189 21.89 2.02 -27.18
C PRO A 189 22.06 1.82 -25.66
N ALA A 190 21.63 2.79 -24.87
CA ALA A 190 21.55 2.65 -23.43
C ALA A 190 20.25 1.94 -23.06
N ALA A 191 20.31 1.04 -22.09
CA ALA A 191 19.12 0.46 -21.50
C ALA A 191 18.59 1.40 -20.43
N HIS A 192 17.40 1.96 -20.64
CA HIS A 192 16.68 2.62 -19.56
C HIS A 192 15.95 1.57 -18.72
N LEU A 193 16.49 1.29 -17.54
CA LEU A 193 15.99 0.32 -16.58
C LEU A 193 15.11 1.03 -15.56
N VAL A 194 14.00 0.39 -15.19
CA VAL A 194 13.08 0.84 -14.16
C VAL A 194 13.00 -0.22 -13.08
N PHE A 195 13.32 0.13 -11.84
CA PHE A 195 13.24 -0.74 -10.68
C PHE A 195 12.01 -0.39 -9.86
N GLN A 196 11.20 -1.37 -9.48
CA GLN A 196 9.93 -1.12 -8.79
C GLN A 196 9.74 -2.01 -7.57
N SER A 197 9.16 -1.46 -6.50
CA SER A 197 8.70 -2.28 -5.37
C SER A 197 7.48 -3.10 -5.80
N VAL A 198 7.46 -4.37 -5.43
CA VAL A 198 6.36 -5.29 -5.79
C VAL A 198 5.93 -6.15 -4.61
N PHE A 199 4.63 -6.47 -4.58
CA PHE A 199 4.15 -7.66 -3.87
C PHE A 199 4.31 -8.88 -4.78
N LEU A 200 4.78 -9.98 -4.22
CA LEU A 200 5.01 -11.21 -4.97
C LEU A 200 3.76 -12.07 -4.94
N ARG A 201 3.35 -12.46 -6.15
CA ARG A 201 2.22 -13.34 -6.40
C ARG A 201 2.74 -14.74 -6.72
N GLY A 202 2.01 -15.78 -6.35
CA GLY A 202 2.37 -17.18 -6.62
C GLY A 202 2.71 -17.44 -8.10
N ASP A 203 2.08 -16.70 -9.01
CA ASP A 203 2.25 -16.75 -10.47
C ASP A 203 2.75 -15.42 -11.10
N GLY A 204 3.11 -14.40 -10.31
CA GLY A 204 3.41 -13.07 -10.85
C GLY A 204 3.88 -12.04 -9.82
N VAL A 205 3.74 -10.76 -10.15
CA VAL A 205 4.05 -9.64 -9.26
C VAL A 205 2.98 -8.56 -9.38
N GLU A 206 2.70 -7.86 -8.28
CA GLU A 206 1.83 -6.67 -8.26
C GLU A 206 2.67 -5.44 -7.97
N THR A 207 2.59 -4.42 -8.82
CA THR A 207 3.44 -3.22 -8.67
C THR A 207 2.86 -2.29 -7.64
N ILE A 208 3.70 -1.86 -6.71
CA ILE A 208 3.30 -0.90 -5.69
C ILE A 208 3.42 0.50 -6.29
N VAL A 209 2.28 1.12 -6.57
CA VAL A 209 2.21 2.50 -7.07
C VAL A 209 2.24 3.46 -5.87
N GLY A 210 3.37 4.15 -5.68
CA GLY A 210 3.55 5.13 -4.60
C GLY A 210 4.70 6.10 -4.90
N LYS A 211 4.76 7.24 -4.20
CA LYS A 211 5.87 8.19 -4.33
C LYS A 211 7.20 7.48 -4.03
N GLY A 212 8.15 7.55 -4.96
CA GLY A 212 9.48 6.96 -4.81
C GLY A 212 9.55 5.43 -5.03
N SER A 213 8.48 4.79 -5.52
CA SER A 213 8.50 3.35 -5.76
C SER A 213 9.26 2.94 -7.02
N ASN A 214 9.63 3.89 -7.89
CA ASN A 214 10.37 3.63 -9.11
C ASN A 214 11.75 4.31 -9.07
N THR A 215 12.79 3.56 -9.44
CA THR A 215 14.12 4.14 -9.73
C THR A 215 14.49 3.86 -11.17
N HIS A 216 14.99 4.90 -11.82
CA HIS A 216 15.39 4.88 -13.21
C HIS A 216 16.92 4.82 -13.28
N LEU A 217 17.43 3.88 -14.06
CA LEU A 217 18.86 3.74 -14.31
C LEU A 217 19.09 3.72 -15.81
N LEU A 218 20.00 4.56 -16.26
CA LEU A 218 20.53 4.50 -17.61
C LEU A 218 21.82 3.69 -17.59
N LEU A 219 21.90 2.64 -18.41
CA LEU A 219 23.08 1.79 -18.49
C LEU A 219 23.60 1.69 -19.92
N SER A 220 24.84 2.12 -20.15
CA SER A 220 25.49 1.94 -21.46
C SER A 220 26.05 0.51 -21.59
N PRO A 221 26.28 0.01 -22.81
CA PRO A 221 26.88 -1.31 -23.01
C PRO A 221 28.21 -1.47 -22.25
N GLY A 222 28.36 -2.58 -21.52
CA GLY A 222 29.56 -2.88 -20.74
C GLY A 222 29.72 -2.09 -19.44
N GLN A 223 28.83 -1.16 -19.12
CA GLN A 223 28.86 -0.45 -17.84
C GLN A 223 28.23 -1.28 -16.72
N THR A 224 28.73 -1.05 -15.51
CA THR A 224 28.09 -1.48 -14.27
C THR A 224 27.60 -0.26 -13.51
N ALA A 225 26.55 -0.41 -12.72
CA ALA A 225 25.99 0.69 -11.94
C ALA A 225 25.46 0.20 -10.60
N GLN A 226 25.48 1.07 -9.59
CA GLN A 226 24.86 0.80 -8.31
C GLN A 226 23.51 1.50 -8.21
N VAL A 227 22.48 0.74 -7.85
CA VAL A 227 21.13 1.23 -7.62
C VAL A 227 20.86 1.16 -6.13
N LYS A 228 20.70 2.33 -5.51
CA LYS A 228 20.20 2.44 -4.15
C LYS A 228 18.68 2.59 -4.20
N PHE A 229 17.97 1.65 -3.59
CA PHE A 229 16.52 1.59 -3.67
C PHE A 229 15.94 1.24 -2.29
N ASN A 230 15.17 2.15 -1.67
CA ASN A 230 14.57 1.96 -0.34
C ASN A 230 15.53 1.40 0.72
N GLY A 231 16.80 1.82 0.69
CA GLY A 231 17.85 1.36 1.61
C GLY A 231 18.57 0.07 1.21
N ALA A 232 18.09 -0.66 0.21
CA ALA A 232 18.84 -1.71 -0.46
C ALA A 232 19.90 -1.13 -1.41
N LEU A 233 20.90 -1.95 -1.71
CA LEU A 233 21.94 -1.68 -2.70
C LEU A 233 22.06 -2.86 -3.66
N ILE A 234 21.84 -2.58 -4.94
CA ILE A 234 21.92 -3.56 -6.02
C ILE A 234 23.00 -3.09 -6.98
N THR A 235 24.01 -3.90 -7.24
CA THR A 235 24.93 -3.67 -8.36
C THR A 235 24.35 -4.31 -9.61
N VAL A 236 24.06 -3.50 -10.61
CA VAL A 236 23.73 -3.91 -11.97
C VAL A 236 25.03 -4.15 -12.73
N LEU A 237 25.20 -5.36 -13.26
CA LEU A 237 26.40 -5.79 -13.96
C LEU A 237 26.26 -5.70 -15.48
N GLY A 238 25.03 -5.54 -15.98
CA GLY A 238 24.73 -5.46 -17.41
C GLY A 238 23.44 -6.16 -17.77
N ILE A 239 23.16 -6.22 -19.07
CA ILE A 239 22.09 -7.01 -19.67
C ILE A 239 22.73 -8.15 -20.48
N THR A 240 22.25 -9.38 -20.33
CA THR A 240 22.69 -10.52 -21.14
C THR A 240 22.27 -10.33 -22.61
N PRO A 241 22.89 -11.03 -23.58
CA PRO A 241 22.40 -11.03 -24.95
C PRO A 241 20.94 -11.47 -25.09
N GLY A 242 20.45 -12.31 -24.17
CA GLY A 242 19.04 -12.75 -24.11
C GLY A 242 18.08 -11.70 -23.54
N GLY A 243 18.57 -10.54 -23.09
CA GLY A 243 17.76 -9.47 -22.53
C GLY A 243 17.50 -9.56 -21.03
N ASP A 244 18.19 -10.46 -20.31
CA ASP A 244 18.04 -10.61 -18.87
C ASP A 244 19.00 -9.68 -18.11
N LEU A 245 18.58 -9.19 -16.94
CA LEU A 245 19.44 -8.37 -16.08
C LEU A 245 20.44 -9.24 -15.34
N ARG A 246 21.74 -8.93 -15.46
CA ARG A 246 22.79 -9.44 -14.58
C ARG A 246 22.96 -8.47 -13.41
N TYR A 247 22.90 -8.97 -12.18
CA TYR A 247 22.96 -8.14 -10.99
C TYR A 247 23.55 -8.89 -9.80
N ARG A 248 23.86 -8.16 -8.74
CA ARG A 248 24.19 -8.68 -7.41
C ARG A 248 23.49 -7.81 -6.38
N VAL A 249 22.97 -8.43 -5.33
CA VAL A 249 22.43 -7.70 -4.17
C VAL A 249 23.57 -7.51 -3.18
N ASP A 250 24.10 -6.29 -3.09
CA ASP A 250 25.19 -5.98 -2.15
C ASP A 250 24.65 -5.74 -0.74
N LYS A 251 23.43 -5.19 -0.65
CA LYS A 251 22.72 -4.98 0.62
C LYS A 251 21.22 -5.21 0.42
N PRO A 252 20.60 -6.17 1.14
CA PRO A 252 19.13 -6.33 1.11
C PRO A 252 18.42 -5.10 1.69
N LEU A 253 17.10 -5.02 1.49
CA LEU A 253 16.32 -4.01 2.21
C LEU A 253 16.42 -4.29 3.72
N PRO A 254 16.71 -3.27 4.53
CA PRO A 254 16.62 -3.43 5.98
C PRO A 254 15.16 -3.63 6.38
N THR A 255 14.96 -4.11 7.61
CA THR A 255 13.63 -4.03 8.23
C THR A 255 13.20 -2.57 8.27
N GLN A 256 12.04 -2.27 7.70
CA GLN A 256 11.53 -0.90 7.65
C GLN A 256 10.01 -0.88 7.57
N VAL A 257 9.46 0.22 8.08
CA VAL A 257 8.04 0.54 7.92
C VAL A 257 7.86 1.24 6.58
N MET A 258 6.97 0.73 5.75
CA MET A 258 6.56 1.38 4.51
C MET A 258 5.10 1.82 4.62
N THR A 259 4.87 3.02 4.09
CA THR A 259 3.56 3.66 4.09
C THR A 259 3.15 3.98 2.66
N LEU A 260 1.98 3.49 2.25
CA LEU A 260 1.34 3.85 1.00
C LEU A 260 0.36 4.97 1.27
N GLU A 261 0.67 6.14 0.73
CA GLU A 261 -0.26 7.26 0.69
C GLU A 261 -1.15 7.10 -0.55
N ALA A 262 -2.46 7.02 -0.32
CA ALA A 262 -3.44 7.22 -1.38
C ALA A 262 -3.40 8.70 -1.82
N THR A 263 -2.45 9.11 -2.66
CA THR A 263 -2.60 10.36 -3.40
C THR A 263 -3.66 10.16 -4.47
N HIS A 264 -4.74 10.94 -4.39
CA HIS A 264 -5.66 11.10 -5.51
C HIS A 264 -4.85 11.36 -6.80
N PRO A 265 -5.18 10.76 -7.96
CA PRO A 265 -4.35 10.75 -9.18
C PRO A 265 -3.98 12.10 -9.82
N SER A 266 -4.22 13.23 -9.16
CA SER A 266 -4.03 14.58 -9.70
C SER A 266 -2.74 15.30 -9.28
N LEU A 267 -1.79 14.65 -8.59
CA LEU A 267 -0.54 15.30 -8.18
C LEU A 267 0.71 14.73 -8.87
N PRO A 268 1.60 15.58 -9.42
CA PRO A 268 2.82 15.14 -10.10
C PRO A 268 3.88 14.61 -9.10
N PRO A 269 4.74 13.66 -9.52
CA PRO A 269 5.81 13.11 -8.67
C PRO A 269 7.00 14.09 -8.52
N PRO A 270 7.70 14.11 -7.37
CA PRO A 270 8.92 14.90 -7.18
C PRO A 270 10.18 14.20 -7.71
N LEU A 271 11.19 15.00 -8.05
CA LEU A 271 12.46 14.66 -8.70
C LEU A 271 13.40 13.80 -7.83
N THR A 272 13.90 12.69 -8.38
CA THR A 272 14.92 11.81 -7.77
C THR A 272 16.34 12.35 -8.04
N GLN A 273 17.20 12.41 -7.00
CA GLN A 273 18.63 12.70 -7.16
C GLN A 273 19.41 11.43 -7.53
N ILE A 274 20.15 11.50 -8.64
CA ILE A 274 21.09 10.47 -9.11
C ILE A 274 22.51 10.91 -8.75
N TYR A 275 23.28 10.05 -8.10
CA TYR A 275 24.74 10.20 -8.02
C TYR A 275 25.37 9.17 -8.96
N ALA A 276 25.86 9.64 -10.11
CA ALA A 276 26.74 8.86 -10.98
C ALA A 276 28.17 8.91 -10.44
N ARG A 277 28.90 7.81 -10.53
CA ARG A 277 30.37 7.79 -10.44
C ARG A 277 30.92 7.37 -11.78
#